data_AF-A0A2Z4V0A2-F1
#
_entry.id   AF-A0A2Z4V0A2-F1
#
_cell.length_a   1.000
_cell.length_b   1.000
_cell.length_c   1.000
_cell.angle_alpha   90.00
_cell.angle_beta   90.00
_cell.angle_gamma   90.00
#
_symmetry.space_group_name_H-M   'P 1'
#
loop_
_entity.id
_entity.type
_entity.pdbx_description
1 polymer ?
#
loop_
_entity_poly.entity_id
_entity_poly.type
_entity_poly.pdbx_seq_one_letter_code
_entity_poly.pdbx_strand_id
1 'polypeptide(L)'
;MSVPIAVVAAVGAASKAGVLIKGGAAVAALGSVRAVAIDKTGTITRNEPVVIDVVMAAGVDRTRVLIAAAALEARGEHPPAAALPTAADLLAELQRTATRRARDPFGRLLPADPTDFARAWLSAALYTEAAETSLCAAAWQPER
;
A
#
# COMPACT_ATOMS: atom_id res chain seq x y z
N MET A 1 -32.70 -41.18 10.69
CA MET A 1 -31.63 -41.01 9.68
C MET A 1 -31.75 -39.62 9.08
N SER A 2 -30.92 -38.64 9.43
CA SER A 2 -30.96 -37.30 8.77
C SER A 2 -29.60 -36.58 8.72
N VAL A 3 -28.63 -37.01 9.54
CA VAL A 3 -27.30 -36.39 9.65
C VAL A 3 -26.60 -36.22 8.30
N PRO A 4 -26.58 -37.20 7.37
CA PRO A 4 -25.90 -37.01 6.08
C PRO A 4 -26.56 -35.94 5.20
N ILE A 5 -27.89 -35.89 5.15
CA ILE A 5 -28.64 -34.89 4.37
C ILE A 5 -28.44 -33.49 4.94
N ALA A 6 -28.49 -33.35 6.26
CA ALA A 6 -28.27 -32.06 6.93
C ALA A 6 -26.85 -31.52 6.69
N VAL A 7 -25.83 -32.40 6.71
CA VAL A 7 -24.45 -32.02 6.42
C VAL A 7 -24.28 -31.58 4.96
N VAL A 8 -24.83 -32.34 4.01
CA VAL A 8 -24.75 -31.98 2.58
C VAL A 8 -25.45 -30.65 2.30
N ALA A 9 -26.63 -30.44 2.89
CA ALA A 9 -27.35 -29.16 2.77
C ALA A 9 -26.56 -27.99 3.38
N ALA A 10 -25.95 -28.18 4.55
CA ALA A 10 -25.13 -27.17 5.21
C ALA A 10 -23.88 -26.79 4.39
N VAL A 11 -23.17 -27.79 3.83
CA VAL A 11 -22.03 -27.54 2.93
C VAL A 11 -22.47 -26.80 1.67
N GLY A 12 -23.58 -27.21 1.05
CA GLY A 12 -24.12 -26.54 -0.13
C GLY A 12 -24.51 -25.08 0.13
N ALA A 13 -25.09 -24.79 1.29
CA ALA A 13 -25.40 -23.42 1.71
C ALA A 13 -24.13 -22.59 1.96
N ALA A 14 -23.14 -23.14 2.66
CA ALA A 14 -21.86 -22.49 2.93
C ALA A 14 -21.10 -22.14 1.63
N SER A 15 -21.06 -23.06 0.67
CA SER A 15 -20.41 -22.83 -0.63
C SER A 15 -21.08 -21.70 -1.43
N LYS A 16 -22.41 -21.59 -1.39
CA LYS A 16 -23.13 -20.46 -2.01
C LYS A 16 -22.77 -19.11 -1.36
N ALA A 17 -22.33 -19.13 -0.10
CA ALA A 17 -21.84 -17.96 0.62
C ALA A 17 -20.30 -17.76 0.50
N GLY A 18 -19.62 -18.54 -0.37
CA GLY A 18 -18.18 -18.43 -0.57
C GLY A 18 -17.33 -19.13 0.51
N VAL A 19 -17.95 -19.94 1.37
CA VAL A 19 -17.27 -20.67 2.45
C VAL A 19 -16.98 -22.12 2.01
N LEU A 20 -15.70 -22.48 2.00
CA LEU A 20 -15.25 -23.85 1.71
C LEU A 20 -15.13 -24.66 3.01
N ILE A 21 -15.91 -25.73 3.14
CA ILE A 21 -15.87 -26.65 4.28
C ILE A 21 -15.28 -27.99 3.86
N LYS A 22 -14.17 -28.40 4.49
CA LYS A 22 -13.46 -29.65 4.19
C LYS A 22 -14.10 -30.86 4.87
N GLY A 23 -15.30 -31.23 4.42
CA GLY A 23 -16.00 -32.46 4.83
C GLY A 23 -16.93 -32.29 6.05
N GLY A 24 -17.70 -33.36 6.34
CA GLY A 24 -18.78 -33.32 7.33
C GLY A 24 -18.35 -33.17 8.79
N ALA A 25 -17.17 -33.68 9.15
CA ALA A 25 -16.63 -33.56 10.50
C ALA A 25 -16.37 -32.09 10.90
N ALA A 26 -15.96 -31.25 9.95
CA ALA A 26 -15.76 -29.83 10.18
C ALA A 26 -17.09 -29.12 10.48
N VAL A 27 -18.18 -29.47 9.76
CA VAL A 27 -19.54 -28.94 10.03
C VAL A 27 -20.00 -29.28 11.44
N ALA A 28 -19.78 -30.53 11.87
CA ALA A 28 -20.16 -30.97 13.21
C ALA A 28 -19.33 -30.27 14.31
N ALA A 29 -18.02 -30.14 14.12
CA ALA A 29 -17.13 -29.49 15.07
C ALA A 29 -17.47 -28.00 15.27
N LEU A 30 -17.79 -27.30 14.17
CA LEU A 30 -18.18 -25.88 14.19
C LEU A 30 -19.35 -25.59 15.14
N GLY A 31 -20.31 -26.52 15.27
CA GLY A 31 -21.48 -26.34 16.14
C GLY A 31 -21.16 -26.26 17.64
N SER A 32 -19.94 -26.64 18.05
CA SER A 32 -19.50 -26.62 19.45
C SER A 32 -18.51 -25.50 19.79
N VAL A 33 -18.09 -24.71 18.78
CA VAL A 33 -17.10 -23.64 18.95
C VAL A 33 -17.68 -22.50 19.77
N ARG A 34 -16.97 -22.06 20.83
CA ARG A 34 -17.37 -20.93 21.69
C ARG A 34 -16.41 -19.73 21.64
N ALA A 35 -15.23 -19.93 21.07
CA ALA A 35 -14.21 -18.89 20.93
C ALA A 35 -13.50 -19.08 19.59
N VAL A 36 -13.13 -17.97 18.96
CA VAL A 36 -12.38 -17.96 17.70
C VAL A 36 -11.15 -17.10 17.91
N ALA A 37 -9.97 -17.68 17.70
CA ALA A 37 -8.74 -16.91 17.53
C ALA A 37 -8.61 -16.57 16.05
N ILE A 38 -8.55 -15.28 15.73
CA ILE A 38 -8.45 -14.79 14.36
C ILE A 38 -7.06 -14.21 14.19
N ASP A 39 -6.36 -14.61 13.13
CA ASP A 39 -5.10 -13.97 12.77
C ASP A 39 -5.35 -12.53 12.32
N LYS A 40 -4.42 -11.63 12.58
CA LYS A 40 -4.60 -10.22 12.18
C LYS A 40 -4.29 -10.03 10.70
N THR A 41 -3.07 -10.40 10.31
CA THR A 41 -2.47 -9.99 9.04
C THR A 41 -3.02 -10.85 7.89
N GLY A 42 -3.70 -10.25 6.93
CA GLY A 42 -4.29 -10.97 5.79
C GLY A 42 -5.64 -11.66 6.10
N THR A 43 -6.09 -11.64 7.36
CA THR A 43 -7.44 -12.09 7.74
C THR A 43 -8.32 -10.92 8.19
N ILE A 44 -7.90 -10.16 9.21
CA ILE A 44 -8.60 -8.94 9.64
C ILE A 44 -8.14 -7.73 8.80
N THR A 45 -6.86 -7.67 8.47
CA THR A 45 -6.28 -6.60 7.66
C THR A 45 -5.97 -7.07 6.24
N ARG A 46 -5.87 -6.13 5.29
CA ARG A 46 -5.62 -6.42 3.86
C ARG A 46 -4.20 -6.89 3.55
N ASN A 47 -3.32 -6.97 4.55
CA ASN A 47 -1.87 -7.16 4.35
C ASN A 47 -1.24 -6.13 3.38
N GLU A 48 -1.86 -4.95 3.29
CA GLU A 48 -1.43 -3.82 2.48
C GLU A 48 -1.17 -2.65 3.45
N PRO A 49 0.07 -2.47 3.92
CA PRO A 49 0.43 -1.37 4.81
C PRO A 49 0.34 -0.04 4.06
N VAL A 50 -0.16 0.99 4.74
CA VAL A 50 -0.33 2.35 4.20
C VAL A 50 0.16 3.39 5.21
N VAL A 51 0.78 4.46 4.73
CA VAL A 51 1.18 5.58 5.59
C VAL A 51 -0.07 6.38 5.97
N ILE A 52 -0.45 6.34 7.25
CA ILE A 52 -1.63 7.04 7.77
C ILE A 52 -1.32 8.41 8.38
N ASP A 53 -0.07 8.64 8.79
CA ASP A 53 0.37 9.90 9.39
C ASP A 53 1.87 10.12 9.19
N VAL A 54 2.30 11.38 9.18
CA VAL A 54 3.71 11.79 9.06
C VAL A 54 3.97 12.91 10.06
N VAL A 55 4.61 12.57 11.17
CA VAL A 55 5.03 13.54 12.19
C VAL A 55 6.37 14.14 11.79
N MET A 56 6.44 15.47 11.69
CA MET A 56 7.59 16.20 11.16
C MET A 56 8.22 17.10 12.21
N ALA A 57 9.53 17.30 12.11
CA ALA A 57 10.22 18.36 12.84
C ALA A 57 9.87 19.75 12.28
N ALA A 58 9.98 20.79 13.11
CA ALA A 58 9.71 22.16 12.69
C ALA A 58 10.59 22.58 11.50
N GLY A 59 9.96 23.16 10.47
CA GLY A 59 10.66 23.60 9.25
C GLY A 59 10.96 22.49 8.24
N VAL A 60 10.51 21.25 8.48
CA VAL A 60 10.66 20.14 7.53
C VAL A 60 9.33 19.89 6.81
N ASP A 61 9.40 19.76 5.48
CA ASP A 61 8.25 19.45 4.64
C ASP A 61 7.96 17.94 4.60
N ARG A 62 6.67 17.59 4.55
CA ARG A 62 6.17 16.20 4.52
C ARG A 62 6.79 15.39 3.40
N THR A 63 6.95 16.01 2.24
CA THR A 63 7.48 15.37 1.05
C THR A 63 8.92 14.95 1.25
N ARG A 64 9.74 15.81 1.89
CA ARG A 64 11.13 15.48 2.21
C ARG A 64 11.24 14.29 3.16
N VAL A 65 10.36 14.21 4.16
CA VAL A 65 10.33 13.08 5.11
C VAL A 65 10.00 11.77 4.39
N LEU A 66 8.95 11.78 3.54
CA LEU A 66 8.53 10.59 2.80
C LEU A 66 9.58 10.11 1.80
N ILE A 67 10.27 11.03 1.13
CA ILE A 67 11.34 10.70 0.18
C ILE A 67 12.53 10.07 0.90
N ALA A 68 12.96 10.68 2.01
CA ALA A 68 14.06 10.15 2.81
C ALA A 68 13.73 8.75 3.36
N ALA A 69 12.50 8.57 3.86
CA ALA A 69 12.02 7.27 4.32
C ALA A 69 11.97 6.24 3.17
N ALA A 70 11.45 6.62 2.00
CA ALA A 70 11.38 5.74 0.83
C ALA A 70 12.76 5.30 0.36
N ALA A 71 13.75 6.21 0.37
CA ALA A 71 15.12 5.88 0.00
C ALA A 71 15.80 4.93 1.00
N LEU A 72 15.57 5.12 2.30
CA LEU A 72 16.10 4.23 3.34
C LEU A 72 15.49 2.82 3.25
N GLU A 73 14.18 2.75 3.04
CA GLU A 73 13.43 1.49 2.93
C GLU A 73 13.56 0.82 1.56
N ALA A 74 14.19 1.48 0.56
CA ALA A 74 14.36 0.92 -0.79
C ALA A 74 15.11 -0.42 -0.83
N ARG A 75 15.84 -0.76 0.24
CA ARG A 75 16.55 -2.04 0.40
C ARG A 75 15.92 -2.96 1.45
N GLY A 76 14.89 -2.50 2.15
CA GLY A 76 14.20 -3.25 3.19
C GLY A 76 13.04 -4.06 2.60
N GLU A 77 13.00 -5.36 2.89
CA GLU A 77 11.82 -6.20 2.60
C GLU A 77 10.73 -6.05 3.67
N HIS A 78 10.88 -5.08 4.58
CA HIS A 78 9.94 -4.87 5.66
C HIS A 78 8.61 -4.37 5.08
N PRO A 79 7.45 -4.90 5.55
CA PRO A 79 6.14 -4.48 5.08
C PRO A 79 5.92 -2.94 5.01
N PRO A 80 6.42 -2.11 5.96
CA PRO A 80 6.32 -0.66 5.88
C PRO A 80 6.92 -0.02 4.62
N ALA A 81 7.93 -0.63 3.99
CA ALA A 81 8.53 -0.14 2.76
C ALA A 81 7.51 -0.06 1.62
N ALA A 82 6.59 -1.03 1.54
CA ALA A 82 5.53 -1.07 0.54
C ALA A 82 4.49 0.05 0.70
N ALA A 83 4.47 0.74 1.85
CA ALA A 83 3.56 1.86 2.11
C ALA A 83 4.09 3.20 1.60
N LEU A 84 5.37 3.27 1.24
CA LEU A 84 6.05 4.50 0.83
C LEU A 84 5.90 4.73 -0.68
N PRO A 85 5.86 5.99 -1.13
CA PRO A 85 5.74 6.31 -2.55
C PRO A 85 6.93 5.76 -3.35
N THR A 86 6.62 5.07 -4.46
CA THR A 86 7.63 4.51 -5.36
C THR A 86 8.13 5.56 -6.36
N ALA A 87 9.24 5.26 -7.03
CA ALA A 87 9.72 6.03 -8.19
C ALA A 87 8.62 6.21 -9.26
N ALA A 88 7.80 5.17 -9.47
CA ALA A 88 6.71 5.19 -10.44
C ALA A 88 5.59 6.14 -10.02
N ASP A 89 5.24 6.18 -8.73
CA ASP A 89 4.21 7.08 -8.20
C ASP A 89 4.64 8.55 -8.33
N LEU A 90 5.90 8.84 -8.05
CA LEU A 90 6.48 10.18 -8.19
C LEU A 90 6.50 10.64 -9.64
N LEU A 91 6.88 9.75 -10.57
CA LEU A 91 6.87 10.05 -12.01
C LEU A 91 5.46 10.31 -12.52
N ALA A 92 4.48 9.52 -12.08
CA ALA A 92 3.07 9.72 -12.44
C ALA A 92 2.53 11.05 -11.91
N GLU A 93 2.90 11.47 -10.69
CA GLU A 93 2.55 12.80 -10.15
C GLU A 93 3.19 13.93 -10.95
N LEU A 94 4.48 13.82 -11.29
CA LEU A 94 5.17 14.80 -12.14
C LEU A 94 4.50 14.95 -13.51
N GLN A 95 4.14 13.84 -14.15
CA GLN A 95 3.43 13.86 -15.43
C GLN A 95 2.01 14.47 -15.30
N ARG A 96 1.28 14.15 -14.22
CA ARG A 96 -0.03 14.74 -13.95
C ARG A 96 0.03 16.24 -13.74
N THR A 97 0.98 16.72 -12.94
CA THR A 97 1.15 18.16 -12.69
C THR A 97 1.61 18.91 -13.95
N ALA A 98 2.47 18.31 -14.77
CA ALA A 98 2.90 18.88 -16.05
C ALA A 98 1.77 19.01 -17.08
N THR A 99 0.80 18.09 -17.06
CA THR A 99 -0.31 18.03 -18.02
C THR A 99 -1.56 18.77 -17.54
N ARG A 100 -1.68 19.04 -16.23
CA ARG A 100 -2.79 19.80 -15.65
C ARG A 100 -2.75 21.25 -16.12
N ARG A 101 -3.69 21.59 -17.01
CA ARG A 101 -3.95 22.98 -17.42
C ARG A 101 -5.38 23.33 -17.08
N ALA A 102 -5.55 24.29 -16.17
CA ALA A 102 -6.86 24.86 -15.90
C ALA A 102 -7.34 25.66 -17.12
N ARG A 103 -8.66 25.82 -17.25
CA ARG A 103 -9.25 26.72 -18.24
C ARG A 103 -9.93 27.87 -17.52
N ASP A 104 -9.83 29.07 -18.08
CA ASP A 104 -10.63 30.21 -17.62
C ASP A 104 -12.12 30.02 -18.00
N PRO A 105 -13.04 30.87 -17.50
CA PRO A 105 -14.47 30.80 -17.84
C PRO A 105 -14.78 30.96 -19.34
N PHE A 106 -13.80 31.42 -20.13
CA PHE A 106 -13.90 31.61 -21.58
C PHE A 106 -13.21 30.47 -22.36
N GLY A 107 -12.79 29.39 -21.68
CA GLY A 107 -12.20 28.19 -22.27
C GLY A 107 -10.71 28.29 -22.62
N ARG A 108 -10.04 29.42 -22.33
CA ARG A 108 -8.61 29.60 -22.59
C ARG A 108 -7.79 28.81 -21.59
N LEU A 109 -6.71 28.18 -22.06
CA LEU A 109 -5.79 27.46 -21.17
C LEU A 109 -5.03 28.46 -20.29
N LEU A 110 -5.10 28.27 -18.98
CA LEU A 110 -4.25 28.94 -18.02
C LEU A 110 -2.85 28.31 -18.04
N PRO A 111 -1.80 29.08 -17.65
CA PRO A 111 -0.49 28.51 -17.39
C PRO A 111 -0.59 27.32 -16.43
N ALA A 112 0.28 26.32 -16.62
CA ALA A 112 0.41 25.23 -15.64
C ALA A 112 0.71 25.83 -14.27
N ASP A 113 0.17 25.26 -13.20
CA ASP A 113 0.51 25.69 -11.84
C ASP A 113 2.01 25.44 -11.62
N PRO A 114 2.84 26.50 -11.62
CA PRO A 114 4.29 26.33 -11.56
C PRO A 114 4.72 25.81 -10.19
N THR A 115 3.90 26.03 -9.16
CA THR A 115 4.19 25.62 -7.78
C THR A 115 4.01 24.11 -7.63
N ASP A 116 2.88 23.58 -8.10
CA ASP A 116 2.59 22.15 -8.05
C ASP A 116 3.59 21.36 -8.90
N PHE A 117 3.89 21.85 -10.10
CA PHE A 117 4.90 21.24 -10.96
C PHE A 117 6.30 21.27 -10.31
N ALA A 118 6.72 22.41 -9.76
CA ALA A 118 8.02 22.52 -9.09
C ALA A 118 8.13 21.58 -7.89
N ARG A 119 7.06 21.40 -7.11
CA ARG A 119 7.02 20.44 -5.99
C ARG A 119 7.15 19.00 -6.46
N ALA A 120 6.38 18.60 -7.48
CA ALA A 120 6.47 17.24 -8.02
C ALA A 120 7.86 16.96 -8.61
N TRP A 121 8.44 17.94 -9.31
CA TRP A 121 9.80 17.86 -9.86
C TRP A 121 10.85 17.71 -8.77
N LEU A 122 10.81 18.56 -7.73
CA LEU A 122 11.74 18.50 -6.61
C LEU A 122 11.64 17.15 -5.88
N SER A 123 10.42 16.60 -5.78
CA SER A 123 10.18 15.31 -5.14
C SER A 123 10.85 14.16 -5.89
N ALA A 124 10.70 14.14 -7.21
CA ALA A 124 11.36 13.15 -8.07
C ALA A 124 12.90 13.31 -8.03
N ALA A 125 13.41 14.55 -8.06
CA ALA A 125 14.85 14.82 -8.00
C ALA A 125 15.49 14.33 -6.70
N LEU A 126 14.88 14.66 -5.55
CA LEU A 126 15.35 14.23 -4.23
C LEU A 126 15.28 12.71 -4.06
N TYR A 127 14.26 12.06 -4.62
CA TYR A 127 14.16 10.60 -4.61
C TYR A 127 15.33 9.96 -5.37
N THR A 128 15.64 10.46 -6.57
CA THR A 128 16.76 9.95 -7.37
C THR A 128 18.10 10.15 -6.66
N GLU A 129 18.36 11.33 -6.11
CA GLU A 129 19.59 11.62 -5.36
C GLU A 129 19.75 10.71 -4.14
N ALA A 130 18.67 10.50 -3.38
CA ALA A 130 18.69 9.62 -2.22
C ALA A 130 18.84 8.14 -2.60
N ALA A 131 18.25 7.72 -3.73
CA ALA A 131 18.42 6.39 -4.28
C ALA A 131 19.88 6.16 -4.75
N GLU A 132 20.47 7.11 -5.46
CA GLU A 132 21.88 7.07 -5.87
C GLU A 132 22.82 6.98 -4.66
N THR A 133 22.61 7.82 -3.66
CA THR A 133 23.39 7.80 -2.41
C THR A 133 23.29 6.43 -1.73
N SER A 134 22.10 5.85 -1.68
CA SER A 134 21.86 4.54 -1.08
C SER A 134 22.49 3.40 -1.88
N LEU A 135 22.46 3.47 -3.22
CA LEU A 135 23.10 2.50 -4.12
C LEU A 135 24.63 2.61 -4.07
N CYS A 136 25.19 3.81 -3.99
CA CYS A 136 26.61 4.01 -3.76
C CYS A 136 27.01 3.42 -2.41
N ALA A 137 26.33 3.78 -1.32
CA ALA A 137 26.59 3.22 0.01
C ALA A 137 26.47 1.68 0.02
N ALA A 138 25.53 1.11 -0.73
CA ALA A 138 25.38 -0.32 -0.93
C ALA A 138 26.60 -0.96 -1.60
N ALA A 139 27.10 -0.36 -2.68
CA ALA A 139 28.24 -0.87 -3.43
C ALA A 139 29.54 -0.87 -2.61
N TRP A 140 29.64 -0.02 -1.58
CA TRP A 140 30.79 0.08 -0.69
C TRP A 140 30.65 -0.70 0.63
N GLN A 141 29.53 -1.39 0.86
CA GLN A 141 29.39 -2.33 1.96
C GLN A 141 29.64 -3.76 1.44
N PRO A 142 30.84 -4.34 1.66
CA PRO A 142 31.05 -5.75 1.34
C PRO A 142 30.10 -6.58 2.21
N GLU A 143 29.42 -7.54 1.59
CA GLU A 143 28.46 -8.44 2.20
C GLU A 143 28.93 -8.89 3.60
N ARG A 144 28.12 -8.66 4.63
CA ARG A 144 28.26 -9.29 5.95
C ARG A 144 27.28 -10.43 6.07
#